data_AF-A0A9P1CT58-F1
#
_entry.id   AF-A0A9P1CT58-F1
#
_cell.length_a   1.000
_cell.length_b   1.000
_cell.length_c   1.000
_cell.angle_alpha   90.00
_cell.angle_beta   90.00
_cell.angle_gamma   90.00
#
_symmetry.space_group_name_H-M   'P 1'
#
loop_
_entity.id
_entity.type
_entity.pdbx_description
1 polymer ?
#
loop_
_entity_poly.entity_id
_entity_poly.type
_entity_poly.pdbx_seq_one_letter_code
_entity_poly.pdbx_strand_id
1 'polypeptide(L)'
;MFVATVLPADPPAPETSKATIALKSGTLQLEATSEPETPRSPTRSPTRSPTSNSIPSAGGARAATAWNEDSVPSAGGARAATVWSDTSASKLELVEDDDGGCHWRVPLCYFFAALLWALLLFAFLRSDNPKVQPELRKVVLWYGVILLLVPACVFAFKAIMGSRVANGLRKLSDFVLKMELKVDSAYVDISEGLICIDGLELGNPPEREWRSPYLLTAKRIRCHVLLRDFLMSRCRQLTVQQLHVVGMELMYEKTFNSSNVNDTLTKISEIKENLRPPENKPPELKLREVRIQDIAVRVQGFVGARANMAVADLTYEDFSSEVGPVKAEFLLVLLLKTVLKSAVSNVLGLNTFRSLFGYDGGEV
;
A
#
# COMPACT_ATOMS: atom_id res chain seq x y z
N MET A 1 -45.42 -11.99 -46.75
CA MET A 1 -46.86 -11.69 -46.63
C MET A 1 -47.50 -12.92 -46.00
N PHE A 2 -48.03 -12.81 -44.76
CA PHE A 2 -48.86 -13.84 -44.06
C PHE A 2 -48.10 -15.15 -43.68
N VAL A 3 -48.25 -15.81 -42.51
CA VAL A 3 -48.95 -15.52 -41.21
C VAL A 3 -48.05 -16.00 -40.04
N ALA A 4 -48.35 -15.54 -38.81
CA ALA A 4 -47.94 -16.12 -37.51
C ALA A 4 -48.55 -17.55 -37.28
N THR A 5 -48.59 -18.21 -36.11
CA THR A 5 -48.88 -17.84 -34.69
C THR A 5 -48.60 -19.11 -33.83
N VAL A 6 -48.52 -19.20 -32.48
CA VAL A 6 -48.88 -18.37 -31.30
C VAL A 6 -47.85 -18.60 -30.16
N LEU A 7 -47.89 -17.77 -29.11
CA LEU A 7 -47.33 -18.02 -27.76
C LEU A 7 -48.19 -19.06 -26.97
N PRO A 8 -47.70 -19.64 -25.85
CA PRO A 8 -47.76 -18.98 -24.54
C PRO A 8 -46.45 -19.07 -23.72
N ALA A 9 -46.43 -18.51 -22.51
CA ALA A 9 -45.26 -18.42 -21.61
C ALA A 9 -45.60 -18.84 -20.16
N ASP A 10 -44.55 -18.96 -19.33
CA ASP A 10 -44.52 -19.13 -17.87
C ASP A 10 -45.11 -20.44 -17.26
N PRO A 11 -44.75 -20.83 -16.00
CA PRO A 11 -43.79 -20.22 -15.06
C PRO A 11 -42.64 -21.18 -14.60
N PRO A 12 -41.58 -20.68 -13.92
CA PRO A 12 -40.53 -21.51 -13.31
C PRO A 12 -40.60 -21.60 -11.76
N ALA A 13 -40.85 -22.80 -11.21
CA ALA A 13 -40.73 -23.13 -9.77
C ALA A 13 -40.87 -24.66 -9.53
N PRO A 14 -40.43 -25.25 -8.39
CA PRO A 14 -39.43 -24.79 -7.40
C PRO A 14 -38.36 -25.87 -7.04
N GLU A 15 -37.53 -25.56 -6.03
CA GLU A 15 -36.87 -26.51 -5.08
C GLU A 15 -35.93 -27.64 -5.55
N THR A 16 -34.72 -27.68 -4.96
CA THR A 16 -34.51 -28.59 -3.79
C THR A 16 -33.20 -28.29 -3.05
N SER A 17 -33.30 -27.90 -1.78
CA SER A 17 -32.15 -27.78 -0.87
C SER A 17 -31.93 -29.08 -0.09
N LYS A 18 -30.77 -29.75 -0.26
CA LYS A 18 -30.34 -30.88 0.60
C LYS A 18 -28.85 -30.82 0.91
N ALA A 19 -28.52 -30.43 2.13
CA ALA A 19 -27.17 -30.54 2.71
C ALA A 19 -27.30 -31.11 4.13
N THR A 20 -27.49 -32.43 4.22
CA THR A 20 -27.68 -33.14 5.50
C THR A 20 -26.58 -34.17 5.70
N ILE A 21 -25.56 -33.82 6.49
CA ILE A 21 -24.74 -34.80 7.22
C ILE A 21 -24.63 -34.31 8.66
N ALA A 22 -25.12 -35.12 9.59
CA ALA A 22 -25.02 -34.86 11.02
C ALA A 22 -24.43 -36.09 11.72
N LEU A 23 -23.39 -35.88 12.53
CA LEU A 23 -22.86 -36.80 13.54
C LEU A 23 -22.37 -35.89 14.68
N LYS A 24 -23.17 -35.75 15.74
CA LYS A 24 -23.09 -36.56 16.97
C LYS A 24 -21.69 -36.52 17.59
N SER A 25 -21.43 -35.66 18.58
CA SER A 25 -21.96 -35.60 19.97
C SER A 25 -21.19 -36.52 20.93
N GLY A 26 -20.47 -35.90 21.88
CA GLY A 26 -19.93 -36.55 23.07
C GLY A 26 -20.17 -35.63 24.26
N THR A 27 -20.98 -36.08 25.21
CA THR A 27 -21.41 -35.30 26.39
C THR A 27 -20.62 -35.74 27.62
N LEU A 28 -20.15 -34.78 28.42
CA LEU A 28 -19.91 -34.98 29.84
C LEU A 28 -20.49 -33.78 30.62
N GLN A 29 -20.84 -34.01 31.88
CA GLN A 29 -21.67 -33.10 32.67
C GLN A 29 -20.90 -32.24 33.67
N LEU A 30 -21.62 -31.22 34.12
CA LEU A 30 -21.41 -30.40 35.31
C LEU A 30 -20.80 -31.14 36.50
N GLU A 31 -19.93 -30.43 37.23
CA GLU A 31 -19.99 -30.43 38.69
C GLU A 31 -19.81 -28.98 39.18
N ALA A 32 -20.44 -28.63 40.30
CA ALA A 32 -20.44 -27.28 40.85
C ALA A 32 -20.08 -27.33 42.34
N THR A 33 -19.37 -26.32 42.83
CA THR A 33 -19.04 -26.19 44.26
C THR A 33 -19.00 -24.71 44.64
N SER A 34 -19.42 -24.40 45.87
CA SER A 34 -19.77 -23.06 46.34
C SER A 34 -18.61 -22.28 46.98
N GLU A 35 -18.87 -20.99 47.22
CA GLU A 35 -18.05 -20.08 48.04
C GLU A 35 -17.91 -20.54 49.50
N PRO A 36 -17.02 -19.90 50.27
CA PRO A 36 -17.55 -19.02 51.33
C PRO A 36 -16.87 -17.63 51.42
N GLU A 37 -17.52 -16.72 52.16
CA GLU A 37 -17.20 -15.28 52.24
C GLU A 37 -16.17 -14.86 53.32
N THR A 38 -15.59 -13.65 53.14
CA THR A 38 -15.17 -12.68 54.20
C THR A 38 -13.95 -13.02 55.10
N PRO A 39 -13.33 -12.04 55.82
CA PRO A 39 -13.80 -10.68 56.16
C PRO A 39 -12.88 -9.48 55.82
N ARG A 40 -13.44 -8.28 56.07
CA ARG A 40 -12.83 -6.95 55.88
C ARG A 40 -11.90 -6.55 57.03
N SER A 41 -10.92 -5.68 56.77
CA SER A 41 -10.57 -4.54 57.66
C SER A 41 -9.72 -3.46 56.94
N PRO A 42 -9.79 -2.16 57.31
CA PRO A 42 -9.16 -1.06 56.56
C PRO A 42 -7.97 -0.38 57.29
N THR A 43 -7.03 0.23 56.56
CA THR A 43 -6.02 1.14 57.18
C THR A 43 -5.50 2.24 56.22
N ARG A 44 -5.81 3.50 56.57
CA ARG A 44 -5.10 4.79 56.33
C ARG A 44 -4.27 5.03 55.05
N SER A 45 -4.71 6.04 54.28
CA SER A 45 -3.82 7.09 53.71
C SER A 45 -3.29 8.04 54.82
N PRO A 46 -2.19 8.80 54.64
CA PRO A 46 -2.38 10.19 54.14
C PRO A 46 -1.19 10.90 53.40
N THR A 47 -1.54 11.94 52.63
CA THR A 47 -0.80 13.20 52.32
C THR A 47 0.41 13.28 51.36
N ARG A 48 0.43 14.45 50.67
CA ARG A 48 1.52 15.19 49.97
C ARG A 48 2.02 14.60 48.63
N SER A 49 1.75 15.21 47.46
CA SER A 49 1.99 16.58 46.93
C SER A 49 3.30 16.67 46.11
N PRO A 50 3.41 17.59 45.11
CA PRO A 50 3.91 17.18 43.79
C PRO A 50 5.37 17.57 43.50
N THR A 51 5.92 16.94 42.45
CA THR A 51 7.12 17.42 41.73
C THR A 51 6.85 17.48 40.22
N SER A 52 7.44 18.48 39.56
CA SER A 52 7.27 18.78 38.14
C SER A 52 8.18 17.94 37.24
N ASN A 53 7.63 17.34 36.17
CA ASN A 53 8.44 16.86 35.05
C ASN A 53 8.26 17.80 33.86
N SER A 54 9.35 18.43 33.42
CA SER A 54 9.38 19.32 32.26
C SER A 54 9.38 18.54 30.96
N ILE A 55 8.50 18.92 30.03
CA ILE A 55 8.54 18.43 28.65
C ILE A 55 9.74 19.07 27.94
N PRO A 56 10.63 18.30 27.28
CA PRO A 56 11.74 18.87 26.51
C PRO A 56 11.21 19.55 25.24
N SER A 57 11.66 20.78 25.00
CA SER A 57 11.34 21.52 23.77
C SER A 57 12.07 20.90 22.58
N ALA A 58 11.32 20.45 21.57
CA ALA A 58 11.87 20.03 20.28
C ALA A 58 12.34 21.28 19.52
N GLY A 59 13.65 21.41 19.30
CA GLY A 59 14.26 22.59 18.71
C GLY A 59 14.55 22.50 17.21
N GLY A 60 14.70 23.67 16.58
CA GLY A 60 15.55 23.79 15.39
C GLY A 60 14.92 23.54 14.02
N ALA A 61 13.80 24.21 13.70
CA ALA A 61 13.43 24.40 12.30
C ALA A 61 14.58 25.11 11.55
N ARG A 62 15.19 24.44 10.56
CA ARG A 62 16.22 25.04 9.70
C ARG A 62 15.55 25.97 8.67
N ALA A 63 16.22 27.07 8.35
CA ALA A 63 15.70 28.07 7.41
C ALA A 63 15.54 27.49 6.00
N ALA A 64 14.41 27.79 5.36
CA ALA A 64 14.19 27.49 3.95
C ALA A 64 15.07 28.38 3.07
N THR A 65 15.91 27.79 2.22
CA THR A 65 16.61 28.53 1.16
C THR A 65 15.64 28.84 0.03
N ALA A 66 15.45 30.12 -0.27
CA ALA A 66 14.68 30.55 -1.42
C ALA A 66 15.39 30.08 -2.71
N TRP A 67 14.67 29.33 -3.54
CA TRP A 67 15.10 29.01 -4.91
C TRP A 67 14.77 30.21 -5.80
N ASN A 68 15.73 30.60 -6.66
CA ASN A 68 15.58 31.72 -7.59
C ASN A 68 15.48 31.16 -9.02
N GLU A 69 14.42 31.49 -9.76
CA GLU A 69 14.03 30.80 -11.01
C GLU A 69 14.83 31.22 -12.28
N ASP A 70 15.86 32.05 -12.15
CA ASP A 70 16.58 32.69 -13.26
C ASP A 70 17.68 31.81 -13.93
N SER A 71 17.36 30.61 -14.44
CA SER A 71 18.26 29.88 -15.38
C SER A 71 17.63 28.76 -16.22
N VAL A 72 16.73 29.09 -17.15
CA VAL A 72 16.39 28.20 -18.29
C VAL A 72 16.42 29.00 -19.61
N PRO A 73 17.20 28.58 -20.64
CA PRO A 73 17.30 29.31 -21.90
C PRO A 73 16.07 29.14 -22.80
N SER A 74 15.78 30.16 -23.60
CA SER A 74 14.60 30.18 -24.49
C SER A 74 14.81 29.37 -25.78
N ALA A 75 14.03 28.31 -25.94
CA ALA A 75 13.68 27.67 -27.22
C ALA A 75 12.40 26.82 -27.04
N GLY A 76 11.47 26.72 -27.99
CA GLY A 76 11.36 27.46 -29.25
C GLY A 76 10.41 26.77 -30.22
N GLY A 77 9.35 27.45 -30.67
CA GLY A 77 8.44 26.98 -31.73
C GLY A 77 7.30 26.07 -31.27
N ALA A 78 6.06 26.55 -31.37
CA ALA A 78 4.85 25.74 -31.17
C ALA A 78 4.35 25.14 -32.49
N ARG A 79 3.74 23.95 -32.45
CA ARG A 79 2.83 23.44 -33.50
C ARG A 79 1.75 22.52 -32.92
N ALA A 80 0.63 22.44 -33.63
CA ALA A 80 -0.57 21.65 -33.33
C ALA A 80 -0.24 20.17 -33.03
N ALA A 81 -0.89 19.40 -32.14
CA ALA A 81 -2.23 19.37 -31.49
C ALA A 81 -2.98 18.08 -31.89
N THR A 82 -3.88 17.62 -31.01
CA THR A 82 -4.86 16.52 -31.21
C THR A 82 -4.32 15.19 -31.77
N VAL A 83 -3.99 14.24 -30.88
CA VAL A 83 -4.93 13.17 -30.51
C VAL A 83 -4.76 12.90 -29.02
N TRP A 84 -5.85 12.95 -28.25
CA TRP A 84 -5.95 12.27 -26.95
C TRP A 84 -6.86 11.05 -27.17
N SER A 85 -6.31 9.86 -26.99
CA SER A 85 -7.07 8.60 -27.01
C SER A 85 -7.27 8.12 -25.57
N ASP A 86 -8.51 7.83 -25.19
CA ASP A 86 -8.92 7.46 -23.82
C ASP A 86 -8.17 6.21 -23.31
N THR A 87 -7.05 6.45 -22.63
CA THR A 87 -6.22 5.39 -22.02
C THR A 87 -6.79 5.03 -20.65
N SER A 88 -8.05 4.61 -20.66
CA SER A 88 -8.76 4.08 -19.50
C SER A 88 -7.99 2.90 -18.89
N ALA A 89 -8.13 2.70 -17.57
CA ALA A 89 -7.36 1.74 -16.75
C ALA A 89 -7.47 0.24 -17.13
N SER A 90 -8.11 -0.08 -18.25
CA SER A 90 -8.10 -1.39 -18.90
C SER A 90 -6.70 -1.81 -19.35
N LYS A 91 -5.89 -0.87 -19.90
CA LYS A 91 -4.57 -1.15 -20.48
C LYS A 91 -3.40 -0.86 -19.54
N LEU A 92 -3.50 -1.32 -18.29
CA LEU A 92 -2.32 -1.50 -17.42
C LEU A 92 -1.53 -2.71 -17.94
N GLU A 93 -0.84 -2.51 -19.07
CA GLU A 93 0.14 -3.45 -19.58
C GLU A 93 1.31 -3.48 -18.60
N LEU A 94 1.84 -4.68 -18.33
CA LEU A 94 3.17 -4.78 -17.75
C LEU A 94 4.12 -4.31 -18.84
N VAL A 95 4.61 -3.08 -18.71
CA VAL A 95 5.73 -2.59 -19.51
C VAL A 95 6.89 -3.52 -19.21
N GLU A 96 7.23 -4.38 -20.17
CA GLU A 96 8.47 -5.13 -20.14
C GLU A 96 9.58 -4.12 -20.47
N ASP A 97 10.22 -3.57 -19.43
CA ASP A 97 11.26 -2.54 -19.52
C ASP A 97 12.47 -3.03 -20.34
N ASP A 98 12.42 -2.82 -21.67
CA ASP A 98 13.40 -3.34 -22.64
C ASP A 98 14.78 -2.68 -22.46
N ASP A 99 14.81 -1.37 -22.15
CA ASP A 99 16.02 -0.54 -22.02
C ASP A 99 16.38 -0.20 -20.55
N GLY A 100 16.40 -1.21 -19.67
CA GLY A 100 16.60 -1.00 -18.22
C GLY A 100 17.75 -1.76 -17.55
N GLY A 101 18.33 -2.77 -18.22
CA GLY A 101 19.38 -3.59 -17.58
C GLY A 101 18.90 -4.42 -16.38
N CYS A 102 17.61 -4.80 -16.35
CA CYS A 102 17.04 -5.84 -15.49
C CYS A 102 17.64 -7.21 -15.85
N HIS A 103 18.95 -7.36 -15.60
CA HIS A 103 19.71 -8.54 -15.95
C HIS A 103 19.05 -9.80 -15.42
N TRP A 104 19.07 -10.84 -16.25
CA TRP A 104 18.93 -12.23 -15.86
C TRP A 104 20.14 -12.70 -15.03
N ARG A 105 20.48 -11.96 -13.97
CA ARG A 105 21.21 -12.45 -12.81
C ARG A 105 20.30 -13.46 -12.11
N VAL A 106 20.17 -14.63 -12.73
CA VAL A 106 20.12 -15.90 -12.00
C VAL A 106 21.23 -15.78 -10.95
N PRO A 107 20.90 -15.53 -9.66
CA PRO A 107 21.90 -15.08 -8.70
C PRO A 107 22.96 -16.17 -8.60
N LEU A 108 24.25 -15.81 -8.48
CA LEU A 108 25.35 -16.75 -8.75
C LEU A 108 25.24 -18.06 -7.95
N CYS A 109 24.60 -18.05 -6.78
CA CYS A 109 24.23 -19.25 -6.02
C CYS A 109 23.46 -20.32 -6.83
N TYR A 110 22.55 -19.95 -7.74
CA TYR A 110 21.87 -20.89 -8.63
C TYR A 110 22.77 -21.46 -9.71
N PHE A 111 23.66 -20.64 -10.30
CA PHE A 111 24.65 -21.15 -11.25
C PHE A 111 25.62 -22.12 -10.56
N PHE A 112 26.11 -21.77 -9.36
CA PHE A 112 26.93 -22.66 -8.54
C PHE A 112 26.17 -23.91 -8.08
N ALA A 113 24.88 -23.83 -7.74
CA ALA A 113 24.05 -24.99 -7.40
C ALA A 113 23.83 -25.92 -8.61
N ALA A 114 23.59 -25.36 -9.80
CA ALA A 114 23.45 -26.14 -11.03
C ALA A 114 24.78 -26.80 -11.43
N LEU A 115 25.91 -26.08 -11.29
CA LEU A 115 27.25 -26.63 -11.52
C LEU A 115 27.60 -27.72 -10.50
N LEU A 116 27.30 -27.52 -9.22
CA LEU A 116 27.50 -28.52 -8.17
C LEU A 116 26.62 -29.76 -8.42
N TRP A 117 25.36 -29.57 -8.83
CA TRP A 117 24.49 -30.67 -9.23
C TRP A 117 25.02 -31.44 -10.45
N ALA A 118 25.52 -30.74 -11.47
CA ALA A 118 26.13 -31.36 -12.63
C ALA A 118 27.41 -32.15 -12.27
N LEU A 119 28.23 -31.64 -11.34
CA LEU A 119 29.39 -32.36 -10.81
C LEU A 119 29.00 -33.60 -9.98
N LEU A 120 27.95 -33.52 -9.16
CA LEU A 120 27.39 -34.68 -8.43
C LEU A 120 26.80 -35.72 -9.39
N LEU A 121 26.11 -35.28 -10.45
CA LEU A 121 25.59 -36.15 -11.51
C LEU A 121 26.72 -36.81 -12.30
N PHE A 122 27.79 -36.09 -12.63
CA PHE A 122 28.97 -36.66 -13.29
C PHE A 122 29.71 -37.66 -12.40
N ALA A 123 29.85 -37.36 -11.10
CA ALA A 123 30.42 -38.29 -10.12
C ALA A 123 29.56 -39.56 -9.97
N PHE A 124 28.23 -39.44 -10.02
CA PHE A 124 27.31 -40.57 -10.04
C PHE A 124 27.46 -41.44 -11.30
N LEU A 125 27.50 -40.82 -12.49
CA LEU A 125 27.69 -41.50 -13.77
C LEU A 125 29.05 -42.19 -13.90
N ARG A 126 30.06 -41.76 -13.14
CA ARG A 126 31.42 -42.35 -13.10
C ARG A 126 31.66 -43.30 -11.90
N SER A 127 30.65 -43.54 -11.06
CA SER A 127 30.80 -44.35 -9.84
C SER A 127 30.54 -45.84 -10.08
N ASP A 128 31.58 -46.58 -10.47
CA ASP A 128 31.52 -48.05 -10.65
C ASP A 128 31.25 -48.84 -9.35
N ASN A 129 31.32 -48.20 -8.18
CA ASN A 129 31.16 -48.88 -6.89
C ASN A 129 29.67 -49.15 -6.55
N PRO A 130 29.21 -50.42 -6.56
CA PRO A 130 27.78 -50.75 -6.39
C PRO A 130 27.27 -50.46 -4.98
N LYS A 131 28.14 -50.32 -3.97
CA LYS A 131 27.73 -49.95 -2.60
C LYS A 131 27.42 -48.46 -2.45
N VAL A 132 27.96 -47.61 -3.32
CA VAL A 132 27.82 -46.14 -3.23
C VAL A 132 26.69 -45.61 -4.11
N GLN A 133 26.45 -46.23 -5.27
CA GLN A 133 25.37 -45.85 -6.19
C GLN A 133 23.97 -45.67 -5.55
N PRO A 134 23.46 -46.54 -4.66
CA PRO A 134 22.09 -46.38 -4.15
C PRO A 134 21.88 -45.12 -3.31
N GLU A 135 22.88 -44.69 -2.54
CA GLU A 135 22.78 -43.45 -1.75
C GLU A 135 23.04 -42.21 -2.62
N LEU A 136 24.05 -42.27 -3.50
CA LEU A 136 24.39 -41.17 -4.39
C LEU A 136 23.24 -40.87 -5.38
N ARG A 137 22.51 -41.89 -5.83
CA ARG A 137 21.27 -41.75 -6.62
C ARG A 137 20.20 -40.94 -5.89
N LYS A 138 20.00 -41.17 -4.59
CA LYS A 138 19.03 -40.39 -3.78
C LYS A 138 19.45 -38.93 -3.70
N VAL A 139 20.73 -38.66 -3.43
CA VAL A 139 21.27 -37.30 -3.30
C VAL A 139 21.13 -36.53 -4.61
N VAL A 140 21.56 -37.10 -5.74
CA VAL A 140 21.46 -36.46 -7.06
C VAL A 140 19.99 -36.19 -7.45
N LEU A 141 19.08 -37.12 -7.15
CA LEU A 141 17.65 -36.96 -7.42
C LEU A 141 17.00 -35.88 -6.55
N TRP A 142 17.23 -35.90 -5.23
CA TRP A 142 16.69 -34.87 -4.32
C TRP A 142 17.24 -33.48 -4.65
N TYR A 143 18.53 -33.36 -4.92
CA TYR A 143 19.14 -32.07 -5.27
C TYR A 143 18.63 -31.56 -6.63
N GLY A 144 18.40 -32.46 -7.60
CA GLY A 144 17.79 -32.10 -8.89
C GLY A 144 16.33 -31.65 -8.76
N VAL A 145 15.55 -32.30 -7.90
CA VAL A 145 14.18 -31.87 -7.56
C VAL A 145 14.20 -30.48 -6.91
N ILE A 146 15.11 -30.21 -5.98
CA ILE A 146 15.25 -28.87 -5.35
C ILE A 146 15.68 -27.83 -6.39
N LEU A 147 16.66 -28.15 -7.25
CA LEU A 147 17.16 -27.25 -8.29
C LEU A 147 16.08 -26.82 -9.29
N LEU A 148 15.11 -27.70 -9.59
CA LEU A 148 13.98 -27.41 -10.47
C LEU A 148 12.80 -26.74 -9.72
N LEU A 149 12.49 -27.21 -8.51
CA LEU A 149 11.34 -26.76 -7.74
C LEU A 149 11.47 -25.32 -7.24
N VAL A 150 12.63 -24.92 -6.72
CA VAL A 150 12.76 -23.57 -6.12
C VAL A 150 12.66 -22.45 -7.18
N PRO A 151 13.26 -22.54 -8.37
CA PRO A 151 13.00 -21.58 -9.46
C PRO A 151 11.53 -21.55 -9.89
N ALA A 152 10.88 -22.72 -10.01
CA ALA A 152 9.47 -22.79 -10.36
C ALA A 152 8.58 -22.11 -9.30
N CYS A 153 8.88 -22.30 -8.01
CA CYS A 153 8.20 -21.62 -6.90
C CYS A 153 8.46 -20.10 -6.92
N VAL A 154 9.68 -19.64 -7.19
CA VAL A 154 10.01 -18.20 -7.28
C VAL A 154 9.32 -17.54 -8.48
N PHE A 155 9.30 -18.21 -9.64
CA PHE A 155 8.62 -17.72 -10.84
C PHE A 155 7.10 -17.65 -10.64
N ALA A 156 6.49 -18.71 -10.09
CA ALA A 156 5.08 -18.72 -9.74
C ALA A 156 4.75 -17.63 -8.70
N PHE A 157 5.62 -17.40 -7.70
CA PHE A 157 5.46 -16.32 -6.74
C PHE A 157 5.57 -14.94 -7.41
N LYS A 158 6.46 -14.73 -8.39
CA LYS A 158 6.53 -13.49 -9.19
C LYS A 158 5.24 -13.24 -9.96
N ALA A 159 4.74 -14.24 -10.69
CA ALA A 159 3.49 -14.12 -11.44
C ALA A 159 2.28 -13.83 -10.53
N ILE A 160 2.19 -14.51 -9.37
CA ILE A 160 1.14 -14.28 -8.38
C ILE A 160 1.28 -12.88 -7.75
N MET A 161 2.47 -12.47 -7.32
CA MET A 161 2.67 -11.17 -6.66
C MET A 161 2.44 -9.99 -7.62
N GLY A 162 2.95 -10.03 -8.85
CA GLY A 162 2.65 -9.01 -9.87
C GLY A 162 1.15 -8.89 -10.13
N SER A 163 0.47 -10.03 -10.31
CA SER A 163 -1.00 -10.08 -10.44
C SER A 163 -1.72 -9.51 -9.21
N ARG A 164 -1.20 -9.72 -8.00
CA ARG A 164 -1.79 -9.19 -6.75
C ARG A 164 -1.55 -7.70 -6.57
N VAL A 165 -0.39 -7.18 -6.97
CA VAL A 165 -0.10 -5.74 -6.96
C VAL A 165 -0.96 -5.01 -7.99
N ALA A 166 -1.02 -5.48 -9.25
CA ALA A 166 -1.85 -4.87 -10.28
C ALA A 166 -3.36 -4.86 -9.92
N ASN A 167 -3.89 -5.98 -9.40
CA ASN A 167 -5.27 -6.02 -8.90
C ASN A 167 -5.46 -5.20 -7.62
N GLY A 168 -4.42 -5.03 -6.79
CA GLY A 168 -4.42 -4.15 -5.64
C GLY A 168 -4.54 -2.67 -6.04
N LEU A 169 -3.74 -2.24 -7.03
CA LEU A 169 -3.76 -0.87 -7.57
C LEU A 169 -5.09 -0.54 -8.26
N ARG A 170 -5.66 -1.46 -9.04
CA ARG A 170 -7.02 -1.30 -9.62
C ARG A 170 -8.08 -1.12 -8.54
N LYS A 171 -8.13 -2.02 -7.56
CA LYS A 171 -9.02 -1.89 -6.40
C LYS A 171 -8.78 -0.62 -5.60
N LEU A 172 -7.54 -0.14 -5.53
CA LEU A 172 -7.19 1.11 -4.87
C LEU A 172 -7.77 2.31 -5.64
N SER A 173 -7.79 2.31 -6.98
CA SER A 173 -8.53 3.33 -7.75
C SER A 173 -10.04 3.28 -7.51
N ASP A 174 -10.64 2.08 -7.54
CA ASP A 174 -12.08 1.89 -7.27
C ASP A 174 -12.46 2.38 -5.86
N PHE A 175 -11.60 2.08 -4.88
CA PHE A 175 -11.83 2.30 -3.46
C PHE A 175 -11.50 3.73 -3.03
N VAL A 176 -10.40 4.31 -3.52
CA VAL A 176 -9.93 5.64 -3.14
C VAL A 176 -10.69 6.68 -3.96
N LEU A 177 -11.91 6.95 -3.47
CA LEU A 177 -12.66 8.19 -3.70
C LEU A 177 -13.31 8.32 -5.11
N LYS A 178 -13.32 7.23 -5.90
CA LYS A 178 -13.70 7.19 -7.33
C LYS A 178 -12.87 8.13 -8.21
N MET A 179 -11.62 8.36 -7.85
CA MET A 179 -10.69 9.21 -8.61
C MET A 179 -9.88 8.32 -9.55
N GLU A 180 -9.58 8.83 -10.75
CA GLU A 180 -8.75 8.12 -11.71
C GLU A 180 -7.33 7.95 -11.13
N LEU A 181 -6.82 6.73 -11.14
CA LEU A 181 -5.44 6.43 -10.76
C LEU A 181 -4.68 5.93 -11.99
N LYS A 182 -3.67 6.69 -12.43
CA LYS A 182 -2.72 6.27 -13.45
C LYS A 182 -1.41 5.84 -12.79
N VAL A 183 -0.76 4.86 -13.40
CA VAL A 183 0.51 4.26 -12.96
C VAL A 183 1.31 3.99 -14.23
N ASP A 184 2.45 4.66 -14.40
CA ASP A 184 3.30 4.46 -15.59
C ASP A 184 3.93 3.06 -15.59
N SER A 185 4.51 2.62 -14.46
CA SER A 185 4.96 1.24 -14.29
C SER A 185 4.92 0.77 -12.83
N ALA A 186 4.83 -0.56 -12.63
CA ALA A 186 4.88 -1.18 -11.31
C ALA A 186 5.54 -2.56 -11.39
N TYR A 187 6.59 -2.76 -10.59
CA TYR A 187 7.36 -4.01 -10.58
C TYR A 187 7.66 -4.50 -9.15
N VAL A 188 7.99 -5.79 -9.05
CA VAL A 188 8.28 -6.48 -7.77
C VAL A 188 9.60 -7.24 -7.88
N ASP A 189 10.59 -6.82 -7.10
CA ASP A 189 11.82 -7.57 -6.86
C ASP A 189 11.66 -8.47 -5.62
N ILE A 190 11.62 -9.79 -5.85
CA ILE A 190 11.47 -10.81 -4.81
C ILE A 190 12.80 -11.13 -4.11
N SER A 191 13.94 -10.75 -4.69
CA SER A 191 15.25 -10.97 -4.07
C SER A 191 15.52 -9.97 -2.94
N GLU A 192 15.11 -8.72 -3.11
CA GLU A 192 15.19 -7.68 -2.07
C GLU A 192 13.89 -7.58 -1.24
N GLY A 193 12.76 -8.04 -1.78
CA GLY A 193 11.43 -7.81 -1.21
C GLY A 193 10.88 -6.41 -1.52
N LEU A 194 11.39 -5.77 -2.58
CA LEU A 194 11.08 -4.40 -2.95
C LEU A 194 9.94 -4.36 -3.98
N ILE A 195 8.87 -3.65 -3.65
CA ILE A 195 7.83 -3.26 -4.62
C ILE A 195 8.13 -1.83 -5.06
N CYS A 196 8.19 -1.59 -6.36
CA CYS A 196 8.36 -0.26 -6.96
C CYS A 196 7.14 0.10 -7.80
N ILE A 197 6.71 1.35 -7.70
CA ILE A 197 5.66 1.96 -8.52
C ILE A 197 6.22 3.31 -8.97
N ASP A 198 6.38 3.50 -10.27
CA ASP A 198 6.85 4.74 -10.87
C ASP A 198 5.71 5.44 -11.60
N GLY A 199 5.74 6.77 -11.61
CA GLY A 199 4.73 7.59 -12.27
C GLY A 199 3.31 7.35 -11.72
N LEU A 200 3.11 7.53 -10.41
CA LEU A 200 1.77 7.53 -9.84
C LEU A 200 1.11 8.89 -10.08
N GLU A 201 -0.03 8.92 -10.80
CA GLU A 201 -0.90 10.10 -10.91
C GLU A 201 -2.27 9.78 -10.30
N LEU A 202 -2.68 10.61 -9.35
CA LEU A 202 -4.00 10.58 -8.72
C LEU A 202 -4.82 11.77 -9.22
N GLY A 203 -5.88 11.49 -9.98
CA GLY A 203 -6.80 12.46 -10.55
C GLY A 203 -7.57 13.25 -9.50
N ASN A 204 -8.22 14.33 -9.95
CA ASN A 204 -9.08 15.17 -9.11
C ASN A 204 -10.44 14.52 -8.78
N PRO A 205 -11.12 14.95 -7.70
CA PRO A 205 -12.45 14.46 -7.34
C PRO A 205 -13.51 14.81 -8.41
N PRO A 206 -14.22 13.82 -8.99
CA PRO A 206 -15.06 13.98 -10.20
C PRO A 206 -16.38 14.75 -10.01
N GLU A 207 -16.70 15.20 -8.80
CA GLU A 207 -17.93 15.97 -8.51
C GLU A 207 -17.91 17.40 -9.08
N ARG A 208 -16.77 17.84 -9.61
CA ARG A 208 -16.56 19.14 -10.26
C ARG A 208 -15.45 19.03 -11.31
N GLU A 209 -15.55 19.86 -12.36
CA GLU A 209 -14.45 20.12 -13.29
C GLU A 209 -13.38 21.01 -12.63
N TRP A 210 -12.14 20.52 -12.58
CA TRP A 210 -10.97 21.24 -12.08
C TRP A 210 -10.07 21.63 -13.26
N ARG A 211 -9.38 22.77 -13.17
CA ARG A 211 -8.46 23.22 -14.25
C ARG A 211 -7.14 22.45 -14.20
N SER A 212 -6.82 21.85 -13.06
CA SER A 212 -5.73 20.91 -12.87
C SER A 212 -6.09 19.49 -13.36
N PRO A 213 -5.20 18.80 -14.08
CA PRO A 213 -5.48 17.43 -14.53
C PRO A 213 -5.42 16.42 -13.36
N TYR A 214 -4.47 16.60 -12.44
CA TYR A 214 -4.26 15.74 -11.27
C TYR A 214 -4.44 16.50 -9.96
N LEU A 215 -4.74 15.75 -8.90
CA LEU A 215 -4.68 16.19 -7.51
C LEU A 215 -3.26 16.01 -6.94
N LEU A 216 -2.67 14.84 -7.17
CA LEU A 216 -1.36 14.45 -6.63
C LEU A 216 -0.60 13.60 -7.65
N THR A 217 0.69 13.84 -7.80
CA THR A 217 1.61 12.90 -8.47
C THR A 217 2.73 12.47 -7.52
N ALA A 218 3.28 11.28 -7.73
CA ALA A 218 4.49 10.81 -7.06
C ALA A 218 5.39 10.11 -8.08
N LYS A 219 6.60 10.65 -8.28
CA LYS A 219 7.54 10.17 -9.29
C LYS A 219 7.93 8.70 -9.08
N ARG A 220 8.18 8.31 -7.82
CA ARG A 220 8.59 6.96 -7.43
C ARG A 220 8.13 6.61 -6.03
N ILE A 221 7.56 5.43 -5.86
CA ILE A 221 7.19 4.83 -4.58
C ILE A 221 7.90 3.48 -4.45
N ARG A 222 8.61 3.31 -3.33
CA ARG A 222 9.34 2.11 -2.94
C ARG A 222 8.77 1.56 -1.65
N CYS A 223 8.35 0.30 -1.67
CA CYS A 223 7.79 -0.39 -0.51
C CYS A 223 8.64 -1.63 -0.22
N HIS A 224 9.42 -1.58 0.86
CA HIS A 224 10.36 -2.62 1.25
C HIS A 224 9.67 -3.62 2.19
N VAL A 225 9.44 -4.84 1.73
CA VAL A 225 8.65 -5.88 2.42
C VAL A 225 9.57 -6.95 3.01
N LEU A 226 9.38 -7.29 4.29
CA LEU A 226 10.08 -8.41 4.91
C LEU A 226 9.44 -9.74 4.46
N LEU A 227 9.84 -10.22 3.28
CA LEU A 227 9.39 -11.50 2.72
C LEU A 227 9.65 -12.68 3.68
N ARG A 228 10.69 -12.60 4.52
CA ARG A 228 10.94 -13.59 5.59
C ARG A 228 9.76 -13.68 6.58
N ASP A 229 9.26 -12.55 7.06
CA ASP A 229 8.13 -12.49 8.01
C ASP A 229 6.85 -12.98 7.33
N PHE A 230 6.65 -12.60 6.06
CA PHE A 230 5.52 -13.04 5.25
C PHE A 230 5.50 -14.56 5.04
N LEU A 231 6.64 -15.16 4.67
CA LEU A 231 6.75 -16.61 4.50
C LEU A 231 6.64 -17.37 5.83
N MET A 232 7.33 -16.91 6.89
CA MET A 232 7.30 -17.57 8.20
C MET A 232 5.93 -17.47 8.89
N SER A 233 5.17 -16.39 8.67
CA SER A 233 3.78 -16.27 9.13
C SER A 233 2.78 -17.11 8.31
N ARG A 234 3.25 -17.89 7.32
CA ARG A 234 2.44 -18.65 6.34
C ARG A 234 1.52 -17.73 5.52
N CYS A 235 2.08 -16.63 5.03
CA CYS A 235 1.41 -15.60 4.23
C CYS A 235 0.26 -14.88 4.95
N ARG A 236 0.30 -14.77 6.30
CA ARG A 236 -0.76 -14.18 7.13
C ARG A 236 -0.50 -12.76 7.61
N GLN A 237 0.77 -12.39 7.74
CA GLN A 237 1.22 -11.09 8.25
C GLN A 237 2.15 -10.47 7.22
N LEU A 238 1.92 -9.21 6.86
CA LEU A 238 2.73 -8.48 5.90
C LEU A 238 3.46 -7.36 6.65
N THR A 239 4.77 -7.50 6.82
CA THR A 239 5.59 -6.44 7.44
C THR A 239 6.24 -5.61 6.35
N VAL A 240 5.84 -4.35 6.23
CA VAL A 240 6.54 -3.32 5.45
C VAL A 240 7.58 -2.69 6.38
N GLN A 241 8.85 -2.87 6.05
CA GLN A 241 9.97 -2.27 6.80
C GLN A 241 10.04 -0.77 6.54
N GLN A 242 9.93 -0.36 5.28
CA GLN A 242 10.07 1.03 4.86
C GLN A 242 9.16 1.32 3.66
N LEU A 243 8.34 2.36 3.76
CA LEU A 243 7.63 2.96 2.63
C LEU A 243 8.28 4.30 2.29
N HIS A 244 8.89 4.40 1.10
CA HIS A 244 9.64 5.57 0.65
C HIS A 244 8.99 6.16 -0.61
N VAL A 245 8.44 7.36 -0.48
CA VAL A 245 7.82 8.13 -1.56
C VAL A 245 8.78 9.27 -1.93
N VAL A 246 9.06 9.46 -3.22
CA VAL A 246 10.04 10.43 -3.73
C VAL A 246 9.44 11.25 -4.87
N GLY A 247 9.68 12.56 -4.85
CA GLY A 247 9.21 13.49 -5.87
C GLY A 247 7.69 13.55 -5.89
N MET A 248 7.10 13.93 -4.75
CA MET A 248 5.65 14.00 -4.58
C MET A 248 5.16 15.43 -4.78
N GLU A 249 4.34 15.64 -5.80
CA GLU A 249 3.76 16.94 -6.09
C GLU A 249 2.26 16.94 -5.82
N LEU A 250 1.80 17.85 -4.96
CA LEU A 250 0.38 18.12 -4.75
C LEU A 250 -0.06 19.37 -5.51
N MET A 251 -1.17 19.27 -6.23
CA MET A 251 -1.82 20.40 -6.90
C MET A 251 -3.01 20.87 -6.06
N TYR A 252 -2.86 22.01 -5.37
CA TYR A 252 -3.92 22.64 -4.59
C TYR A 252 -4.65 23.69 -5.45
N GLU A 253 -5.83 23.36 -5.95
CA GLU A 253 -6.69 24.28 -6.70
C GLU A 253 -7.83 24.81 -5.84
N LYS A 254 -7.95 26.14 -5.75
CA LYS A 254 -8.97 26.81 -4.93
C LYS A 254 -10.01 27.57 -5.78
N THR A 255 -11.27 27.17 -5.62
CA THR A 255 -12.45 27.91 -6.09
C THR A 255 -12.94 28.88 -5.01
N PHE A 256 -14.00 29.65 -5.29
CA PHE A 256 -14.61 30.55 -4.29
C PHE A 256 -15.08 29.81 -3.02
N ASN A 257 -15.69 28.62 -3.17
CA ASN A 257 -16.43 27.95 -2.10
C ASN A 257 -15.75 26.66 -1.60
N SER A 258 -14.82 26.07 -2.35
CA SER A 258 -14.09 24.87 -1.94
C SER A 258 -12.72 24.72 -2.65
N SER A 259 -11.97 23.68 -2.32
CA SER A 259 -10.70 23.32 -2.98
C SER A 259 -10.64 21.81 -3.19
N ASN A 260 -9.98 21.35 -4.24
CA ASN A 260 -9.90 19.93 -4.59
C ASN A 260 -9.44 19.08 -3.40
N VAL A 261 -8.37 19.51 -2.72
CA VAL A 261 -7.85 18.86 -1.51
C VAL A 261 -8.87 18.81 -0.36
N ASN A 262 -9.68 19.85 -0.15
CA ASN A 262 -10.74 19.84 0.87
C ASN A 262 -11.83 18.81 0.54
N ASP A 263 -12.21 18.74 -0.73
CA ASP A 263 -13.34 17.92 -1.16
C ASP A 263 -12.93 16.43 -1.15
N THR A 264 -11.66 16.14 -1.51
CA THR A 264 -10.97 14.88 -1.23
C THR A 264 -10.89 14.56 0.27
N LEU A 265 -10.50 15.52 1.13
CA LEU A 265 -10.39 15.32 2.59
C LEU A 265 -11.75 15.01 3.27
N THR A 266 -12.83 15.59 2.75
CA THR A 266 -14.21 15.30 3.19
C THR A 266 -14.57 13.84 2.90
N LYS A 267 -14.49 13.42 1.64
CA LYS A 267 -14.69 12.02 1.22
C LYS A 267 -13.78 11.03 1.96
N ILE A 268 -12.51 11.37 2.17
CA ILE A 268 -11.55 10.57 2.95
C ILE A 268 -12.07 10.32 4.38
N SER A 269 -12.80 11.28 4.95
CA SER A 269 -13.40 11.15 6.28
C SER A 269 -14.62 10.24 6.27
N GLU A 270 -15.49 10.36 5.25
CA GLU A 270 -16.62 9.44 5.03
C GLU A 270 -16.15 7.99 4.84
N ILE A 271 -15.12 7.78 4.00
CA ILE A 271 -14.49 6.45 3.82
C ILE A 271 -13.88 5.95 5.13
N LYS A 272 -13.25 6.82 5.95
CA LYS A 272 -12.68 6.40 7.23
C LYS A 272 -13.74 5.83 8.18
N GLU A 273 -14.93 6.43 8.25
CA GLU A 273 -16.02 5.93 9.09
C GLU A 273 -16.58 4.60 8.56
N ASN A 274 -16.72 4.46 7.24
CA ASN A 274 -17.13 3.20 6.60
C ASN A 274 -16.05 2.08 6.72
N LEU A 275 -14.78 2.44 6.92
CA LEU A 275 -13.65 1.52 7.03
C LEU A 275 -13.41 0.93 8.43
N ARG A 276 -14.19 1.33 9.46
CA ARG A 276 -14.07 0.84 10.84
C ARG A 276 -13.87 -0.70 10.83
N PRO A 277 -12.72 -1.22 11.33
CA PRO A 277 -12.38 -2.62 11.12
C PRO A 277 -13.47 -3.56 11.69
N PRO A 278 -13.96 -4.55 10.92
CA PRO A 278 -14.78 -5.59 11.50
C PRO A 278 -13.94 -6.35 12.53
N GLU A 279 -14.53 -6.61 13.69
CA GLU A 279 -13.85 -7.14 14.90
C GLU A 279 -13.17 -8.50 14.68
N ASN A 280 -13.60 -9.23 13.63
CA ASN A 280 -12.98 -10.46 13.14
C ASN A 280 -11.63 -10.21 12.45
N LYS A 281 -10.58 -10.02 13.25
CA LYS A 281 -9.13 -10.16 12.97
C LYS A 281 -8.75 -10.24 11.46
N PRO A 282 -8.67 -9.11 10.75
CA PRO A 282 -8.06 -9.08 9.41
C PRO A 282 -6.57 -9.44 9.47
N PRO A 283 -5.93 -9.81 8.33
CA PRO A 283 -4.49 -10.04 8.27
C PRO A 283 -3.73 -8.77 8.69
N GLU A 284 -2.78 -8.91 9.60
CA GLU A 284 -2.00 -7.79 10.13
C GLU A 284 -1.02 -7.27 9.07
N LEU A 285 -1.26 -6.04 8.61
CA LEU A 285 -0.23 -5.20 7.99
C LEU A 285 0.50 -4.46 9.11
N LYS A 286 1.84 -4.53 9.12
CA LYS A 286 2.69 -3.75 10.02
C LYS A 286 3.62 -2.89 9.19
N LEU A 287 3.46 -1.57 9.27
CA LEU A 287 4.33 -0.59 8.65
C LEU A 287 5.23 0.02 9.72
N ARG A 288 6.54 -0.16 9.59
CA ARG A 288 7.50 0.46 10.52
C ARG A 288 7.79 1.89 10.06
N GLU A 289 8.69 2.04 9.09
CA GLU A 289 9.16 3.34 8.66
C GLU A 289 8.36 3.89 7.46
N VAL A 290 8.09 5.20 7.47
CA VAL A 290 7.57 5.94 6.32
C VAL A 290 8.45 7.16 6.07
N ARG A 291 8.88 7.35 4.83
CA ARG A 291 9.61 8.53 4.35
C ARG A 291 8.90 9.10 3.12
N ILE A 292 8.62 10.38 3.13
CA ILE A 292 8.05 11.11 2.00
C ILE A 292 8.96 12.31 1.73
N GLN A 293 9.63 12.31 0.58
CA GLN A 293 10.70 13.23 0.24
C GLN A 293 10.44 14.01 -1.04
N ASP A 294 11.11 15.15 -1.18
CA ASP A 294 10.96 16.08 -2.31
C ASP A 294 9.49 16.49 -2.50
N ILE A 295 8.88 17.00 -1.43
CA ILE A 295 7.46 17.37 -1.43
C ILE A 295 7.28 18.77 -2.03
N ALA A 296 6.69 18.83 -3.23
CA ALA A 296 6.26 20.07 -3.86
C ALA A 296 4.75 20.28 -3.68
N VAL A 297 4.32 21.52 -3.50
CA VAL A 297 2.91 21.91 -3.57
C VAL A 297 2.76 23.07 -4.55
N ARG A 298 2.01 22.84 -5.63
CA ARG A 298 1.64 23.87 -6.59
C ARG A 298 0.26 24.40 -6.25
N VAL A 299 0.16 25.70 -6.02
CA VAL A 299 -1.07 26.40 -5.63
C VAL A 299 -1.62 27.10 -6.87
N GLN A 300 -2.82 26.73 -7.32
CA GLN A 300 -3.53 27.38 -8.42
C GLN A 300 -4.75 28.17 -7.89
N GLY A 301 -4.64 29.49 -7.92
CA GLY A 301 -5.69 30.41 -7.52
C GLY A 301 -6.68 30.72 -8.65
N PHE A 302 -7.90 31.12 -8.27
CA PHE A 302 -8.98 31.45 -9.21
C PHE A 302 -8.58 32.46 -10.31
N VAL A 303 -7.83 33.51 -9.94
CA VAL A 303 -7.38 34.60 -10.82
C VAL A 303 -6.10 34.25 -11.62
N GLY A 304 -5.84 32.96 -11.85
CA GLY A 304 -4.69 32.48 -12.62
C GLY A 304 -3.33 32.59 -11.91
N ALA A 305 -3.28 33.18 -10.72
CA ALA A 305 -2.10 33.21 -9.85
C ALA A 305 -1.64 31.77 -9.55
N ARG A 306 -0.35 31.51 -9.76
CA ARG A 306 0.32 30.25 -9.46
C ARG A 306 1.46 30.50 -8.48
N ALA A 307 1.62 29.62 -7.50
CA ALA A 307 2.78 29.63 -6.60
C ALA A 307 3.27 28.19 -6.39
N ASN A 308 4.58 28.01 -6.46
CA ASN A 308 5.24 26.74 -6.14
C ASN A 308 5.82 26.85 -4.73
N MET A 309 5.54 25.86 -3.87
CA MET A 309 6.03 25.83 -2.49
C MET A 309 6.70 24.48 -2.22
N ALA A 310 7.92 24.51 -1.68
CA ALA A 310 8.55 23.33 -1.12
C ALA A 310 7.98 23.07 0.28
N VAL A 311 7.64 21.81 0.57
CA VAL A 311 7.22 21.33 1.89
C VAL A 311 8.32 20.43 2.45
N ALA A 312 8.55 20.50 3.76
CA ALA A 312 9.55 19.68 4.43
C ALA A 312 9.22 18.19 4.33
N ASP A 313 10.25 17.37 4.12
CA ASP A 313 10.17 15.91 4.15
C ASP A 313 9.45 15.39 5.41
N LEU A 314 8.62 14.36 5.24
CA LEU A 314 7.91 13.71 6.34
C LEU A 314 8.57 12.36 6.62
N THR A 315 8.94 12.10 7.88
CA THR A 315 9.51 10.82 8.33
C THR A 315 8.80 10.34 9.60
N TYR A 316 8.43 9.05 9.60
CA TYR A 316 7.84 8.32 10.73
C TYR A 316 8.69 7.08 10.97
N GLU A 317 9.22 6.87 12.18
CA GLU A 317 10.14 5.76 12.47
C GLU A 317 9.41 4.45 12.83
N ASP A 318 8.31 4.52 13.60
CA ASP A 318 7.40 3.40 13.85
C ASP A 318 5.93 3.84 13.76
N PHE A 319 5.46 3.95 12.53
CA PHE A 319 4.07 4.26 12.19
C PHE A 319 3.08 3.24 12.80
N SER A 320 3.49 1.98 13.00
CA SER A 320 2.64 0.96 13.61
C SER A 320 2.40 1.17 15.10
N SER A 321 3.31 1.86 15.80
CA SER A 321 3.14 2.25 17.20
C SER A 321 2.13 3.39 17.38
N GLU A 322 2.12 4.38 16.47
CA GLU A 322 1.22 5.53 16.50
C GLU A 322 -0.22 5.18 16.08
N VAL A 323 -0.36 4.34 15.05
CA VAL A 323 -1.64 4.08 14.38
C VAL A 323 -2.27 2.73 14.77
N GLY A 324 -1.46 1.81 15.28
CA GLY A 324 -1.88 0.43 15.59
C GLY A 324 -2.07 -0.44 14.34
N PRO A 325 -2.56 -1.68 14.51
CA PRO A 325 -2.77 -2.63 13.41
C PRO A 325 -3.95 -2.20 12.52
N VAL A 326 -3.66 -1.90 11.26
CA VAL A 326 -4.64 -1.39 10.28
C VAL A 326 -4.65 -2.18 8.97
N LYS A 327 -5.77 -2.12 8.23
CA LYS A 327 -5.83 -2.63 6.85
C LYS A 327 -4.99 -1.75 5.91
N ALA A 328 -4.48 -2.33 4.83
CA ALA A 328 -3.77 -1.60 3.76
C ALA A 328 -4.59 -0.44 3.16
N GLU A 329 -5.89 -0.65 2.97
CA GLU A 329 -6.85 0.36 2.49
C GLU A 329 -6.91 1.58 3.43
N PHE A 330 -7.04 1.32 4.74
CA PHE A 330 -7.07 2.36 5.77
C PHE A 330 -5.73 3.08 5.92
N LEU A 331 -4.62 2.33 5.87
CA LEU A 331 -3.28 2.89 5.89
C LEU A 331 -3.09 3.93 4.78
N LEU A 332 -3.42 3.59 3.53
CA LEU A 332 -3.24 4.51 2.42
C LEU A 332 -4.15 5.74 2.53
N VAL A 333 -5.41 5.55 2.92
CA VAL A 333 -6.33 6.66 3.19
C VAL A 333 -5.79 7.57 4.31
N LEU A 334 -5.14 7.02 5.33
CA LEU A 334 -4.52 7.80 6.41
C LEU A 334 -3.25 8.53 5.97
N LEU A 335 -2.37 7.88 5.19
CA LEU A 335 -1.17 8.50 4.63
C LEU A 335 -1.54 9.66 3.70
N LEU A 336 -2.50 9.45 2.79
CA LEU A 336 -3.03 10.50 1.92
C LEU A 336 -3.64 11.64 2.75
N LYS A 337 -4.46 11.32 3.78
CA LYS A 337 -5.00 12.34 4.69
C LYS A 337 -3.91 13.17 5.38
N THR A 338 -2.80 12.54 5.74
CA THR A 338 -1.67 13.16 6.46
C THR A 338 -0.87 14.07 5.54
N VAL A 339 -0.56 13.61 4.32
CA VAL A 339 0.05 14.41 3.25
C VAL A 339 -0.80 15.65 2.93
N LEU A 340 -2.10 15.45 2.66
CA LEU A 340 -3.02 16.53 2.31
C LEU A 340 -3.15 17.55 3.46
N LYS A 341 -3.23 17.10 4.71
CA LYS A 341 -3.24 17.99 5.87
C LYS A 341 -1.95 18.80 5.99
N SER A 342 -0.78 18.15 5.92
CA SER A 342 0.53 18.81 6.00
C SER A 342 0.66 19.91 4.94
N ALA A 343 0.37 19.56 3.68
CA ALA A 343 0.43 20.49 2.56
C ALA A 343 -0.49 21.71 2.77
N VAL A 344 -1.75 21.54 3.19
CA VAL A 344 -2.66 22.68 3.39
C VAL A 344 -2.28 23.52 4.61
N SER A 345 -1.73 22.92 5.68
CA SER A 345 -1.20 23.70 6.82
C SER A 345 0.02 24.55 6.45
N ASN A 346 0.86 24.08 5.54
CA ASN A 346 2.02 24.83 5.04
C ASN A 346 1.61 25.91 4.02
N VAL A 347 0.70 25.59 3.08
CA VAL A 347 0.23 26.52 2.04
C VAL A 347 -0.57 27.69 2.60
N LEU A 348 -1.49 27.45 3.53
CA LEU A 348 -2.36 28.51 4.07
C LEU A 348 -1.73 29.24 5.27
N GLY A 349 -0.69 28.68 5.88
CA GLY A 349 -0.15 29.12 7.16
C GLY A 349 -1.12 28.86 8.32
N LEU A 350 -0.56 28.54 9.50
CA LEU A 350 -1.33 28.14 10.68
C LEU A 350 -2.45 29.11 11.06
N ASN A 351 -2.22 30.42 10.94
CA ASN A 351 -3.18 31.44 11.36
C ASN A 351 -4.40 31.52 10.40
N THR A 352 -4.17 31.58 9.09
CA THR A 352 -5.26 31.68 8.11
C THR A 352 -6.00 30.35 7.95
N PHE A 353 -5.30 29.21 8.08
CA PHE A 353 -5.91 27.88 8.17
C PHE A 353 -6.95 27.82 9.28
N ARG A 354 -6.58 28.26 10.51
CA ARG A 354 -7.47 28.19 11.68
C ARG A 354 -8.76 28.99 11.47
N SER A 355 -8.66 30.18 10.88
CA SER A 355 -9.81 31.02 10.53
C SER A 355 -10.68 30.49 9.38
N LEU A 356 -10.10 29.72 8.45
CA LEU A 356 -10.83 29.19 7.28
C LEU A 356 -11.62 27.91 7.59
N PHE A 357 -11.16 27.10 8.53
CA PHE A 357 -11.76 25.80 8.86
C PHE A 357 -12.54 25.78 10.18
N GLY A 358 -12.76 26.95 10.81
CA GLY A 358 -13.51 27.07 12.06
C GLY A 358 -12.91 26.27 13.21
N TYR A 359 -11.60 26.02 13.18
CA TYR A 359 -10.92 25.13 14.14
C TYR A 359 -10.52 25.90 15.40
N ASP A 360 -11.54 26.40 16.09
CA ASP A 360 -11.41 26.90 17.45
C ASP A 360 -10.75 25.82 18.31
N GLY A 361 -9.68 26.20 19.00
CA GLY A 361 -8.78 25.28 19.67
C GLY A 361 -9.36 24.75 20.97
N GLY A 362 -10.38 23.89 20.89
CA GLY A 362 -10.75 23.03 22.02
C GLY A 362 -9.53 22.24 22.47
N GLU A 363 -9.11 22.45 23.71
CA GLU A 363 -7.95 21.80 24.30
C GLU A 363 -8.22 20.29 24.46
N VAL A 364 -7.18 19.47 24.24
CA VAL A 364 -7.20 18.00 24.25
C VAL A 364 -6.13 17.50 25.23
#